data_AF-A0A6M3IE79-F1
#
_entry.id   AF-A0A6M3IE79-F1
#
_cell.length_a   1.000
_cell.length_b   1.000
_cell.length_c   1.000
_cell.angle_alpha   90.00
_cell.angle_beta   90.00
_cell.angle_gamma   90.00
#
_symmetry.space_group_name_H-M   'P 1'
#
loop_
_entity.id
_entity.type
_entity.pdbx_description
1 polymer ?
#
loop_
_entity_poly.entity_id
_entity_poly.type
_entity_poly.pdbx_seq_one_letter_code
_entity_poly.pdbx_strand_id
1 'polypeptide(L)'
;MAILETLTSSGLGVAILLIVTLFVGGAGVGVTWIILQQRRYKQFLCEIWQQDGFGQFTIKHDDAGIFVDSQTKNKRLFLKKHNVGLEPDNVPYLITDKGRKKVYLLQTGLKNFRYIKPVITENMITFTVGEEDVNWAINSYERQKKLFAQSWLIQYMPFILLAFVSIIILIMFIQLFKQLPMIKDIVLEMKEVVQGLAQAKSGTTVI
;
A
#
# COMPACT_ATOMS: atom_id res chain seq x y z
N MET A 1 30.53 -4.85 -12.17
CA MET A 1 31.28 -3.66 -11.69
C MET A 1 31.42 -2.60 -12.77
N ALA A 2 31.82 -2.95 -14.00
CA ALA A 2 32.00 -1.97 -15.10
C ALA A 2 30.78 -1.07 -15.43
N ILE A 3 29.55 -1.59 -15.35
CA ILE A 3 28.30 -0.81 -15.59
C ILE A 3 28.04 0.21 -14.47
N LEU A 4 28.42 -0.13 -13.23
CA LEU A 4 28.21 0.72 -12.07
C LEU A 4 29.16 1.93 -12.12
N GLU A 5 30.41 1.71 -12.52
CA GLU A 5 31.43 2.76 -12.67
C GLU A 5 31.10 3.75 -13.80
N THR A 6 30.55 3.27 -14.92
CA THR A 6 30.10 4.13 -16.05
C THR A 6 28.85 4.93 -15.72
N LEU A 7 27.96 4.42 -14.86
CA LEU A 7 26.83 5.18 -14.34
C LEU A 7 27.30 6.23 -13.32
N THR A 8 28.28 5.93 -12.47
CA THR A 8 28.73 6.90 -11.44
C THR A 8 29.64 8.01 -11.96
N SER A 9 30.29 7.84 -13.12
CA SER A 9 31.19 8.84 -13.70
C SER A 9 30.48 9.97 -14.43
N SER A 10 29.19 9.80 -14.73
CA SER A 10 28.33 10.84 -15.32
C SER A 10 27.29 11.30 -14.31
N GLY A 11 27.09 12.62 -14.14
CA GLY A 11 26.08 13.15 -13.22
C GLY A 11 24.67 12.59 -13.49
N LEU A 12 24.41 12.20 -14.74
CA LEU A 12 23.16 11.57 -15.19
C LEU A 12 23.02 10.12 -14.71
N GLY A 13 24.10 9.34 -14.67
CA GLY A 13 24.04 7.97 -14.15
C GLY A 13 23.99 7.90 -12.61
N VAL A 14 24.54 8.88 -11.88
CA VAL A 14 24.31 9.03 -10.43
C VAL A 14 22.82 9.32 -10.14
N ALA A 15 22.18 10.18 -10.95
CA ALA A 15 20.76 10.49 -10.81
C ALA A 15 19.87 9.26 -11.11
N ILE A 16 20.15 8.52 -12.19
CA ILE A 16 19.45 7.26 -12.51
C ILE A 16 19.61 6.26 -11.37
N LEU A 17 20.82 6.11 -10.83
CA LEU A 17 21.10 5.15 -9.76
C LEU A 17 20.33 5.49 -8.48
N LEU A 18 20.22 6.78 -8.13
CA LEU A 18 19.39 7.22 -7.00
C LEU A 18 17.90 6.92 -7.22
N ILE A 19 17.37 7.17 -8.43
CA ILE A 19 15.96 6.88 -8.77
C ILE A 19 15.69 5.38 -8.69
N VAL A 20 16.55 4.55 -9.27
CA VAL A 20 16.42 3.09 -9.24
C VAL A 20 16.51 2.58 -7.80
N THR A 21 17.44 3.11 -7.00
CA THR A 21 17.59 2.70 -5.59
C THR A 21 16.37 3.09 -4.77
N LEU A 22 15.81 4.29 -4.97
CA LEU A 22 14.57 4.73 -4.32
C LEU A 22 13.37 3.89 -4.75
N PHE A 23 13.27 3.55 -6.04
CA PHE A 23 12.18 2.75 -6.57
C PHE A 23 12.24 1.30 -6.05
N VAL A 24 13.41 0.66 -6.12
CA VAL A 24 13.62 -0.70 -5.61
C VAL A 24 13.46 -0.75 -4.08
N GLY A 25 14.00 0.24 -3.37
CA GLY A 25 13.84 0.37 -1.92
C GLY A 25 12.37 0.56 -1.53
N GLY A 26 11.65 1.47 -2.21
CA GLY A 26 10.22 1.70 -2.00
C GLY A 26 9.37 0.47 -2.32
N ALA A 27 9.65 -0.22 -3.42
CA ALA A 27 8.97 -1.46 -3.79
C ALA A 27 9.20 -2.57 -2.75
N GLY A 28 10.44 -2.72 -2.26
CA GLY A 28 10.77 -3.70 -1.22
C GLY A 28 10.02 -3.46 0.09
N VAL A 29 9.96 -2.19 0.54
CA VAL A 29 9.15 -1.80 1.71
C VAL A 29 7.67 -2.05 1.47
N GLY A 30 7.15 -1.72 0.28
CA GLY A 30 5.76 -1.99 -0.09
C GLY A 30 5.40 -3.47 -0.04
N VAL A 31 6.22 -4.33 -0.63
CA VAL A 31 6.00 -5.78 -0.67
C VAL A 31 6.05 -6.38 0.74
N THR A 32 7.06 -6.03 1.54
CA THR A 32 7.18 -6.52 2.92
C THR A 32 6.01 -6.08 3.78
N TRP A 33 5.54 -4.83 3.63
CA TRP A 33 4.36 -4.32 4.31
C TRP A 33 3.08 -5.10 3.93
N ILE A 34 2.86 -5.37 2.65
CA ILE A 34 1.73 -6.16 2.16
C ILE A 34 1.74 -7.57 2.77
N ILE A 35 2.91 -8.24 2.79
CA ILE A 35 3.05 -9.59 3.36
C ILE A 35 2.70 -9.57 4.85
N LEU A 36 3.25 -8.63 5.61
CA LEU A 36 2.98 -8.49 7.04
C LEU A 36 1.49 -8.24 7.31
N GLN A 37 0.86 -7.39 6.50
CA GLN A 37 -0.56 -7.10 6.62
C GLN A 37 -1.42 -8.32 6.28
N GLN A 38 -1.08 -9.07 5.24
CA GLN A 38 -1.79 -10.33 4.93
C GLN A 38 -1.66 -11.36 6.05
N ARG A 39 -0.47 -11.48 6.67
CA ARG A 39 -0.28 -12.40 7.82
C ARG A 39 -1.09 -11.96 9.03
N ARG A 40 -1.20 -10.66 9.29
CA ARG A 40 -2.04 -10.10 10.37
C ARG A 40 -3.52 -10.47 10.22
N TYR A 41 -4.05 -10.41 9.00
CA TYR A 41 -5.45 -10.80 8.74
C TYR A 41 -5.70 -12.31 8.88
N LYS A 42 -4.66 -13.16 8.85
CA LYS A 42 -4.82 -14.61 8.99
C LYS A 42 -4.89 -15.09 10.45
N GLN A 43 -4.88 -14.18 11.42
CA GLN A 43 -4.93 -14.52 12.85
C GLN A 43 -6.25 -15.18 13.26
N PHE A 44 -7.37 -14.70 12.73
CA PHE A 44 -8.71 -15.19 13.01
C PHE A 44 -9.42 -15.59 11.73
N LEU A 45 -10.14 -16.71 11.76
CA LEU A 45 -11.06 -17.15 10.73
C LEU A 45 -12.47 -16.85 11.24
N CYS A 46 -13.16 -15.90 10.65
CA CYS A 46 -14.51 -15.52 11.04
C CYS A 46 -15.52 -16.30 10.21
N GLU A 47 -16.38 -17.05 10.90
CA GLU A 47 -17.56 -17.68 10.33
C GLU A 47 -18.77 -16.78 10.61
N ILE A 48 -19.34 -16.24 9.55
CA ILE A 48 -20.43 -15.26 9.60
C ILE A 48 -21.72 -15.97 9.23
N TRP A 49 -22.64 -16.03 10.16
CA TRP A 49 -24.00 -16.54 9.96
C TRP A 49 -24.88 -15.38 9.55
N GLN A 50 -25.46 -15.46 8.36
CA GLN A 50 -26.38 -14.47 7.84
C GLN A 50 -27.76 -15.12 7.68
N GLN A 51 -28.80 -14.45 8.16
CA GLN A 51 -30.17 -14.89 7.92
C GLN A 51 -30.68 -14.29 6.61
N ASP A 52 -31.12 -15.12 5.69
CA ASP A 52 -31.76 -14.69 4.45
C ASP A 52 -33.22 -14.27 4.71
N GLY A 53 -33.84 -13.54 3.77
CA GLY A 53 -35.22 -13.05 3.91
C GLY A 53 -36.30 -14.12 4.09
N PHE A 54 -35.95 -15.39 3.88
CA PHE A 54 -36.80 -16.57 4.10
C PHE A 54 -36.52 -17.29 5.43
N GLY A 55 -35.67 -16.73 6.29
CA GLY A 55 -35.35 -17.26 7.61
C GLY A 55 -34.26 -18.34 7.64
N GLN A 56 -33.68 -18.72 6.49
CA GLN A 56 -32.58 -19.68 6.42
C GLN A 56 -31.23 -19.02 6.74
N PHE A 57 -30.33 -19.76 7.40
CA PHE A 57 -28.99 -19.29 7.70
C PHE A 57 -27.99 -19.69 6.61
N THR A 58 -27.28 -18.71 6.06
CA THR A 58 -26.14 -18.92 5.18
C THR A 58 -24.84 -18.63 5.92
N ILE A 59 -23.81 -19.44 5.63
CA ILE A 59 -22.51 -19.33 6.29
C ILE A 59 -21.49 -18.73 5.32
N LYS A 60 -20.88 -17.61 5.72
CA LYS A 60 -19.81 -16.92 4.99
C LYS A 60 -18.50 -16.96 5.79
N HIS A 61 -17.38 -16.88 5.08
CA HIS A 61 -16.05 -16.91 5.67
C HIS A 61 -15.28 -15.62 5.41
N ASP A 62 -14.69 -15.06 6.47
CA ASP A 62 -13.83 -13.89 6.41
C ASP A 62 -12.53 -14.12 7.22
N ASP A 63 -11.49 -13.40 6.85
CA ASP A 63 -10.22 -13.36 7.57
C ASP A 63 -10.19 -12.09 8.44
N ALA A 64 -9.77 -12.22 9.69
CA ALA A 64 -9.67 -11.09 10.61
C ALA A 64 -8.38 -11.06 11.40
N GLY A 65 -7.99 -9.85 11.79
CA GLY A 65 -6.81 -9.60 12.62
C GLY A 65 -7.09 -8.54 13.67
N ILE A 66 -6.31 -8.54 14.75
CA ILE A 66 -6.36 -7.45 15.71
C ILE A 66 -5.44 -6.33 15.23
N PHE A 67 -6.04 -5.16 15.03
CA PHE A 67 -5.35 -3.94 14.64
C PHE A 67 -5.47 -2.93 15.77
N VAL A 68 -4.39 -2.18 15.98
CA VAL A 68 -4.40 -1.03 16.87
C VAL A 68 -4.57 0.19 16.00
N ASP A 69 -5.61 0.95 16.24
CA ASP A 69 -5.75 2.27 15.63
C ASP A 69 -4.57 3.14 16.11
N SER A 70 -3.74 3.59 15.18
CA SER A 70 -2.54 4.37 15.50
C SER A 70 -2.86 5.68 16.24
N GLN A 71 -4.06 6.25 15.99
CA GLN A 71 -4.51 7.53 16.52
C GLN A 71 -5.20 7.35 17.87
N THR A 72 -6.20 6.47 17.93
CA THR A 72 -7.01 6.30 19.15
C THR A 72 -6.41 5.29 20.13
N LYS A 73 -5.40 4.53 19.72
CA LYS A 73 -4.82 3.38 20.43
C LYS A 73 -5.81 2.27 20.77
N ASN A 74 -7.06 2.39 20.30
CA ASN A 74 -8.07 1.36 20.47
C ASN A 74 -7.72 0.15 19.61
N LYS A 75 -7.74 -1.01 20.25
CA LYS A 75 -7.62 -2.29 19.56
C LYS A 75 -8.97 -2.59 18.90
N ARG A 76 -8.97 -3.23 17.74
CA ARG A 76 -10.18 -3.69 17.03
C ARG A 76 -9.89 -4.99 16.30
N LEU A 77 -10.86 -5.91 16.30
CA LEU A 77 -10.85 -7.04 15.38
C LEU A 77 -11.40 -6.57 14.04
N PHE A 78 -10.56 -6.49 12.99
CA PHE A 78 -10.99 -6.00 11.69
C PHE A 78 -11.23 -7.14 10.70
N LEU A 79 -12.42 -7.17 10.12
CA LEU A 79 -12.86 -8.10 9.07
C LEU A 79 -12.35 -7.62 7.71
N LYS A 80 -11.57 -8.45 7.00
CA LYS A 80 -10.92 -8.05 5.75
C LYS A 80 -11.89 -7.81 4.60
N LYS A 81 -12.87 -8.70 4.38
CA LYS A 81 -13.80 -8.57 3.24
C LYS A 81 -14.91 -7.57 3.55
N HIS A 82 -15.45 -7.60 4.76
CA HIS A 82 -16.59 -6.74 5.13
C HIS A 82 -16.17 -5.33 5.55
N ASN A 83 -14.88 -5.09 5.78
CA ASN A 83 -14.35 -3.78 6.20
C ASN A 83 -15.04 -3.23 7.46
N VAL A 84 -15.29 -4.11 8.44
CA VAL A 84 -15.89 -3.75 9.73
C VAL A 84 -14.91 -4.06 10.85
N GLY A 85 -14.79 -3.14 11.79
CA GLY A 85 -14.06 -3.31 13.04
C GLY A 85 -15.01 -3.65 14.18
N LEU A 86 -14.71 -4.73 14.88
CA LEU A 86 -15.40 -5.19 16.08
C LEU A 86 -14.54 -4.93 17.32
N GLU A 87 -15.19 -4.88 18.47
CA GLU A 87 -14.51 -4.75 19.75
C GLU A 87 -13.66 -5.98 20.03
N PRO A 88 -12.37 -5.83 20.39
CA PRO A 88 -11.47 -6.96 20.57
C PRO A 88 -11.53 -7.53 22.00
N ASP A 89 -12.28 -6.89 22.90
CA ASP A 89 -12.32 -7.28 24.31
C ASP A 89 -13.11 -8.59 24.42
N ASN A 90 -12.38 -9.65 24.77
CA ASN A 90 -12.87 -11.03 24.89
C ASN A 90 -13.51 -11.59 23.61
N VAL A 91 -12.81 -11.49 22.47
CA VAL A 91 -13.21 -12.21 21.23
C VAL A 91 -13.37 -13.71 21.53
N PRO A 92 -14.60 -14.28 21.47
CA PRO A 92 -14.79 -15.70 21.68
C PRO A 92 -14.25 -16.47 20.48
N TYR A 93 -13.33 -17.41 20.71
CA TYR A 93 -12.75 -18.22 19.64
C TYR A 93 -12.67 -19.69 20.01
N LEU A 94 -12.77 -20.54 19.00
CA LEU A 94 -12.39 -21.96 19.06
C LEU A 94 -11.10 -22.16 18.27
N ILE A 95 -10.27 -23.11 18.66
CA ILE A 95 -9.07 -23.46 17.89
C ILE A 95 -9.49 -24.49 16.83
N THR A 96 -9.20 -24.20 15.56
CA THR A 96 -9.41 -25.15 14.45
C THR A 96 -8.33 -26.22 14.44
N ASP A 97 -8.59 -27.34 13.77
CA ASP A 97 -7.60 -28.42 13.54
C ASP A 97 -6.30 -27.94 12.88
N LYS A 98 -6.34 -26.78 12.21
CA LYS A 98 -5.19 -26.12 11.58
C LYS A 98 -4.50 -25.10 12.49
N GLY A 99 -4.84 -25.05 13.77
CA GLY A 99 -4.28 -24.13 14.76
C GLY A 99 -4.73 -22.66 14.62
N ARG A 100 -5.62 -22.34 13.67
CA ARG A 100 -6.19 -20.99 13.55
C ARG A 100 -7.32 -20.78 14.56
N LYS A 101 -7.43 -19.56 15.10
CA LYS A 101 -8.54 -19.14 15.94
C LYS A 101 -9.78 -18.88 15.07
N LYS A 102 -10.87 -19.59 15.31
CA LYS A 102 -12.15 -19.45 14.62
C LYS A 102 -13.14 -18.71 15.49
N VAL A 103 -13.76 -17.69 14.93
CA VAL A 103 -14.69 -16.79 15.61
C VAL A 103 -16.03 -16.87 14.90
N TYR A 104 -17.11 -16.98 15.66
CA TYR A 104 -18.47 -17.04 15.12
C TYR A 104 -19.13 -15.68 15.24
N LEU A 105 -19.74 -15.21 14.16
CA LEU A 105 -20.38 -13.91 14.06
C LEU A 105 -21.80 -14.05 13.50
N LEU A 106 -22.76 -13.33 14.07
CA LEU A 106 -24.10 -13.20 13.51
C LEU A 106 -24.23 -11.87 12.77
N GLN A 107 -24.60 -11.91 11.50
CA GLN A 107 -24.89 -10.72 10.72
C GLN A 107 -26.38 -10.39 10.79
N THR A 108 -26.73 -9.32 11.50
CA THR A 108 -28.11 -8.83 11.64
C THR A 108 -28.46 -7.72 10.65
N GLY A 109 -27.45 -7.12 10.00
CA GLY A 109 -27.61 -6.09 8.97
C GLY A 109 -26.38 -5.96 8.06
N LEU A 110 -26.38 -5.00 7.14
CA LEU A 110 -25.30 -4.84 6.15
C LEU A 110 -23.90 -4.73 6.75
N LYS A 111 -23.77 -4.04 7.89
CA LYS A 111 -22.51 -3.89 8.65
C LYS A 111 -22.66 -4.19 10.14
N ASN A 112 -23.76 -4.84 10.53
CA ASN A 112 -24.04 -5.18 11.92
C ASN A 112 -23.69 -6.66 12.17
N PHE A 113 -22.59 -6.88 12.88
CA PHE A 113 -22.04 -8.17 13.25
C PHE A 113 -21.98 -8.32 14.77
N ARG A 114 -22.46 -9.43 15.31
CA ARG A 114 -22.42 -9.72 16.75
C ARG A 114 -21.60 -10.97 17.02
N TYR A 115 -20.86 -10.98 18.12
CA TYR A 115 -20.16 -12.19 18.55
C TYR A 115 -21.14 -13.27 18.97
N ILE A 116 -20.94 -14.48 18.45
CA ILE A 116 -21.60 -15.68 18.92
C ILE A 116 -20.62 -16.39 19.85
N LYS A 117 -20.99 -16.52 21.12
CA LYS A 117 -20.21 -17.23 22.13
C LYS A 117 -20.56 -18.72 22.08
N PRO A 118 -19.62 -19.60 21.72
CA PRO A 118 -19.82 -21.04 21.87
C PRO A 118 -19.72 -21.38 23.37
N VAL A 119 -20.79 -21.93 23.93
CA VAL A 119 -20.86 -22.50 25.26
C VAL A 119 -20.73 -24.01 25.10
N ILE A 120 -19.62 -24.57 25.58
CA ILE A 120 -19.35 -26.00 25.55
C ILE A 120 -19.94 -26.60 26.82
N THR A 121 -21.07 -27.29 26.70
CA THR A 121 -21.63 -28.13 27.77
C THR A 121 -21.18 -29.57 27.54
N GLU A 122 -21.19 -30.41 28.58
CA GLU A 122 -20.58 -31.76 28.65
C GLU A 122 -20.79 -32.67 27.42
N ASN A 123 -21.81 -32.47 26.58
CA ASN A 123 -21.99 -33.19 25.31
C ASN A 123 -22.48 -32.33 24.12
N MET A 124 -22.56 -30.99 24.23
CA MET A 124 -23.10 -30.14 23.14
C MET A 124 -22.44 -28.75 23.10
N ILE A 125 -22.17 -28.26 21.89
CA ILE A 125 -21.80 -26.85 21.65
C ILE A 125 -23.08 -26.07 21.45
N THR A 126 -23.45 -25.23 22.42
CA THR A 126 -24.57 -24.30 22.31
C THR A 126 -24.05 -22.90 21.97
N PHE A 127 -24.77 -22.15 21.16
CA PHE A 127 -24.33 -20.84 20.68
C PHE A 127 -25.21 -19.76 21.32
N THR A 128 -24.61 -18.86 22.10
CA THR A 128 -25.31 -17.69 22.67
C THR A 128 -24.87 -16.42 21.96
N VAL A 129 -25.82 -15.59 21.55
CA VAL A 129 -25.53 -14.31 20.88
C VAL A 129 -25.21 -13.28 21.96
N GLY A 130 -24.06 -12.60 21.86
CA GLY A 130 -23.67 -11.52 22.76
C GLY A 130 -24.51 -10.24 22.59
N GLU A 131 -24.26 -9.25 23.45
CA GLU A 131 -24.87 -7.92 23.36
C GLU A 131 -24.47 -7.20 22.05
N GLU A 132 -25.24 -6.20 21.65
CA GLU A 132 -25.13 -5.52 20.36
C GLU A 132 -23.88 -4.60 20.29
N ASP A 133 -22.72 -5.17 19.95
CA ASP A 133 -21.43 -4.45 19.94
C ASP A 133 -21.19 -3.49 18.74
N VAL A 134 -22.20 -3.24 17.90
CA VAL A 134 -21.99 -2.61 16.57
C VAL A 134 -22.15 -1.09 16.58
N ASN A 135 -22.90 -0.52 17.51
CA ASN A 135 -23.27 0.89 17.44
C ASN A 135 -22.10 1.88 17.63
N TRP A 136 -20.89 1.41 17.96
CA TRP A 136 -19.69 2.26 18.06
C TRP A 136 -18.77 2.26 16.83
N ALA A 137 -18.91 1.32 15.88
CA ALA A 137 -18.06 1.31 14.68
C ALA A 137 -18.41 2.45 13.72
N ILE A 138 -19.70 2.76 13.54
CA ILE A 138 -20.18 3.89 12.72
C ILE A 138 -19.81 5.23 13.41
N ASN A 139 -20.05 5.32 14.72
CA ASN A 139 -19.79 6.53 15.50
C ASN A 139 -18.29 6.85 15.62
N SER A 140 -17.44 5.82 15.61
CA SER A 140 -15.98 6.01 15.62
C SER A 140 -15.39 6.30 14.24
N TYR A 141 -15.96 5.79 13.14
CA TYR A 141 -15.59 6.21 11.78
C TYR A 141 -15.96 7.69 11.53
N GLU A 142 -17.12 8.14 12.01
CA GLU A 142 -17.51 9.55 11.95
C GLU A 142 -16.65 10.45 12.86
N ARG A 143 -16.29 10.01 14.06
CA ARG A 143 -15.27 10.68 14.90
C ARG A 143 -13.89 10.70 14.21
N GLN A 144 -13.48 9.61 13.56
CA GLN A 144 -12.22 9.54 12.81
C GLN A 144 -12.23 10.49 11.61
N LYS A 145 -13.33 10.61 10.85
CA LYS A 145 -13.42 11.58 9.75
C LYS A 145 -13.26 13.02 10.25
N LYS A 146 -13.78 13.34 11.45
CA LYS A 146 -13.57 14.63 12.12
C LYS A 146 -12.12 14.84 12.60
N LEU A 147 -11.45 13.78 13.09
CA LEU A 147 -10.04 13.85 13.54
C LEU A 147 -9.03 13.87 12.38
N PHE A 148 -9.31 13.17 11.27
CA PHE A 148 -8.50 13.21 10.05
C PHE A 148 -8.52 14.58 9.40
N ALA A 149 -9.67 15.27 9.42
CA ALA A 149 -9.78 16.67 9.00
C ALA A 149 -8.92 17.63 9.84
N GLN A 150 -8.46 17.21 11.04
CA GLN A 150 -7.61 18.01 11.92
C GLN A 150 -6.10 17.72 11.79
N SER A 151 -5.70 16.65 11.10
CA SER A 151 -4.28 16.31 10.98
C SER A 151 -3.59 17.18 9.93
N TRP A 152 -2.92 18.25 10.40
CA TRP A 152 -2.20 19.21 9.56
C TRP A 152 -1.29 18.52 8.52
N LEU A 153 -0.62 17.43 8.92
CA LEU A 153 0.34 16.72 8.06
C LEU A 153 -0.32 16.08 6.83
N ILE A 154 -1.54 15.55 6.93
CA ILE A 154 -2.26 14.98 5.77
C ILE A 154 -2.76 16.08 4.83
N GLN A 155 -3.15 17.23 5.40
CA GLN A 155 -3.53 18.41 4.63
C GLN A 155 -2.35 18.98 3.81
N TYR A 156 -1.14 18.96 4.38
CA TYR A 156 0.06 19.48 3.70
C TYR A 156 0.84 18.44 2.88
N MET A 157 0.54 17.14 3.04
CA MET A 157 1.17 16.04 2.29
C MET A 157 1.24 16.27 0.76
N PRO A 158 0.17 16.71 0.07
CA PRO A 158 0.25 16.98 -1.37
C PRO A 158 1.21 18.12 -1.71
N PHE A 159 1.35 19.13 -0.86
CA PHE A 159 2.30 20.23 -1.06
C PHE A 159 3.75 19.78 -0.83
N ILE A 160 3.98 18.92 0.16
CA ILE A 160 5.31 18.32 0.43
C ILE A 160 5.73 17.45 -0.75
N LEU A 161 4.83 16.61 -1.26
CA LEU A 161 5.07 15.80 -2.46
C LEU A 161 5.35 16.66 -3.69
N LEU A 162 4.58 17.73 -3.88
CA LEU A 162 4.78 18.66 -4.99
C LEU A 162 6.15 19.34 -4.89
N ALA A 163 6.56 19.82 -3.71
CA ALA A 163 7.89 20.40 -3.51
C ALA A 163 9.02 19.41 -3.83
N PHE A 164 8.86 18.14 -3.44
CA PHE A 164 9.86 17.11 -3.73
C PHE A 164 9.96 16.83 -5.24
N VAL A 165 8.82 16.72 -5.93
CA VAL A 165 8.78 16.55 -7.40
C VAL A 165 9.38 17.76 -8.10
N SER A 166 9.08 18.98 -7.65
CA SER A 166 9.66 20.21 -8.20
C SER A 166 11.18 20.24 -8.07
N ILE A 167 11.73 19.81 -6.93
CA ILE A 167 13.19 19.73 -6.72
C ILE A 167 13.82 18.70 -7.68
N ILE A 168 13.20 17.53 -7.85
CA ILE A 168 13.68 16.52 -8.79
C ILE A 168 13.69 17.06 -10.23
N ILE A 169 12.61 17.71 -10.65
CA ILE A 169 12.51 18.34 -11.98
C ILE A 169 13.59 19.42 -12.14
N LEU A 170 13.81 20.26 -11.13
CA LEU A 170 14.86 21.28 -11.17
C LEU A 170 16.26 20.67 -11.32
N ILE A 171 16.55 19.59 -10.58
CA ILE A 171 17.83 18.88 -10.70
C ILE A 171 17.99 18.31 -12.12
N MET A 172 16.94 17.71 -12.69
CA MET A 172 16.94 17.22 -14.06
C MET A 172 17.20 18.34 -15.08
N PHE A 173 16.55 19.50 -14.91
CA PHE A 173 16.79 20.67 -15.76
C PHE A 173 18.23 21.17 -15.63
N ILE A 174 18.76 21.30 -14.41
CA ILE A 174 20.15 21.73 -14.19
C ILE A 174 21.13 20.77 -14.89
N GLN A 175 20.87 19.46 -14.85
CA GLN A 175 21.69 18.48 -15.56
C GLN A 175 21.56 18.62 -17.09
N LEU A 176 20.35 18.82 -17.60
CA LEU A 176 20.10 19.09 -19.03
C LEU A 176 20.87 20.33 -19.50
N PHE A 177 20.81 21.42 -18.73
CA PHE A 177 21.53 22.66 -19.05
C PHE A 177 23.05 22.50 -18.99
N LYS A 178 23.58 21.68 -18.06
CA LYS A 178 25.01 21.35 -18.02
C LYS A 178 25.48 20.51 -19.22
N GLN A 179 24.58 19.77 -19.88
CA GLN A 179 24.89 18.99 -21.07
C GLN A 179 24.71 19.78 -22.39
N LEU A 180 24.07 20.95 -22.37
CA LEU A 180 23.96 21.81 -23.56
C LEU A 180 25.29 22.22 -24.23
N PRO A 181 26.38 22.58 -23.51
CA PRO A 181 27.65 22.86 -24.17
C PRO A 181 28.19 21.62 -24.89
N MET A 182 28.06 20.43 -24.29
CA MET A 182 28.45 19.16 -24.93
C MET A 182 27.66 18.90 -26.23
N ILE A 183 26.37 19.23 -26.27
CA ILE A 183 25.56 19.12 -27.49
C ILE A 183 26.02 20.13 -28.55
N LYS A 184 26.38 21.36 -28.17
CA LYS A 184 26.91 22.35 -29.12
C LYS A 184 28.24 21.92 -29.72
N ASP A 185 29.13 21.37 -28.90
CA ASP A 185 30.44 20.90 -29.34
C ASP A 185 30.31 19.72 -30.31
N ILE A 186 29.43 18.75 -30.00
CA ILE A 186 29.11 17.62 -30.90
C ILE A 186 28.52 18.11 -32.24
N VAL A 187 27.64 19.11 -32.21
CA VAL A 187 27.03 19.67 -33.44
C VAL A 187 28.06 20.42 -34.30
N LEU A 188 29.01 21.11 -33.67
CA LEU A 188 30.12 21.78 -34.35
C LEU A 188 31.07 20.76 -35.01
N GLU A 189 31.47 19.73 -34.28
CA GLU A 189 32.30 18.64 -34.82
C GLU A 189 31.60 17.91 -35.96
N MET A 190 30.30 17.61 -35.84
CA MET A 190 29.53 17.03 -36.95
C MET A 190 29.48 17.93 -38.18
N LYS A 191 29.39 19.26 -38.00
CA LYS A 191 29.38 20.21 -39.11
C LYS A 191 30.73 20.26 -39.84
N GLU A 192 31.84 20.21 -39.09
CA GLU A 192 33.19 20.15 -39.65
C GLU A 192 33.43 18.84 -40.41
N VAL A 193 32.99 17.70 -39.88
CA VAL A 193 33.07 16.40 -40.56
C VAL A 193 32.24 16.40 -41.85
N VAL A 194 31.03 16.95 -41.83
CA VAL A 194 30.17 17.05 -43.03
C VAL A 194 30.79 17.98 -44.08
N GLN A 195 31.42 19.09 -43.67
CA GLN A 195 32.13 19.98 -44.58
C GLN A 195 33.39 19.33 -45.17
N GLY A 196 34.16 18.58 -44.37
CA GLY A 196 35.30 17.80 -44.85
C GLY A 196 34.89 16.71 -45.85
N LEU A 197 33.78 16.02 -45.60
CA LEU A 197 33.21 15.05 -46.55
C LEU A 197 32.68 15.72 -47.82
N ALA A 198 32.07 16.91 -47.73
CA ALA A 198 31.64 17.67 -48.90
C ALA A 198 32.83 18.13 -49.76
N GLN A 199 33.93 18.56 -49.14
CA GLN A 199 35.17 18.92 -49.84
C GLN A 199 35.84 17.69 -50.48
N ALA A 200 35.89 16.55 -49.78
CA ALA A 200 36.40 15.29 -50.33
C ALA A 200 35.60 14.81 -51.55
N LYS A 201 34.27 15.02 -51.54
CA LYS A 201 33.39 14.70 -52.68
C LYS A 201 33.63 15.62 -53.89
N SER A 202 34.03 16.89 -53.67
CA SER A 202 34.41 17.82 -54.74
C SER A 202 35.81 17.59 -55.32
N GLY A 203 36.71 16.93 -54.57
CA GLY A 203 38.08 16.62 -54.99
C GLY A 203 38.26 15.31 -55.74
N THR A 204 37.21 14.49 -55.89
CA THR A 204 37.29 13.22 -56.64
C THR A 204 36.93 13.47 -58.10
N THR A 205 37.88 13.99 -58.88
CA THR A 205 37.79 13.92 -60.35
C THR A 205 38.17 12.49 -60.75
N VAL A 206 37.18 11.71 -61.20
CA VAL A 206 37.43 10.42 -61.84
C VAL A 206 38.03 10.72 -63.20
N ILE A 207 39.32 10.39 -63.38
CA ILE A 207 39.96 10.23 -64.69
C ILE A 207 39.62 8.84 -65.20
#